data_AF-A0A352B2U7-F1
#
_entry.id   AF-A0A352B2U7-F1
#
_cell.length_a   1.000
_cell.length_b   1.000
_cell.length_c   1.000
_cell.angle_alpha   90.00
_cell.angle_beta   90.00
_cell.angle_gamma   90.00
#
_symmetry.space_group_name_H-M   'P 1'
#
loop_
_entity.id
_entity.type
_entity.pdbx_description
1 polymer ?
#
loop_
_entity_poly.entity_id
_entity_poly.type
_entity_poly.pdbx_seq_one_letter_code
_entity_poly.pdbx_strand_id
1 'polypeptide(L)' 'MEEAEADGATVTVQRVHKAGHHVRPAGEEVAAGEEVARAGDTVTPPLLGLLATLGVERV' A
#
# COMPACT_ATOMS: atom_id res chain seq x y z
N MET A 1 -2.31 22.06 -5.81
CA MET A 1 -3.02 22.61 -4.65
C MET A 1 -3.64 21.43 -3.93
N GLU A 2 -3.68 21.48 -2.62
CA GLU A 2 -4.53 20.58 -1.82
C GLU A 2 -6.01 20.79 -2.23
N GLU A 3 -6.85 19.77 -2.07
CA GLU A 3 -8.25 19.80 -2.52
C GLU A 3 -9.25 20.13 -1.41
N ALA A 4 -8.73 20.52 -0.24
CA ALA A 4 -9.47 20.93 0.92
C ALA A 4 -8.84 22.17 1.56
N GLU A 5 -9.67 23.02 2.14
CA GLU A 5 -9.26 24.19 2.90
C GLU A 5 -9.76 24.06 4.35
N ALA A 6 -8.90 24.38 5.31
CA ALA A 6 -9.23 24.39 6.73
C ALA A 6 -9.51 25.82 7.21
N ASP A 7 -10.59 25.98 7.99
CA ASP A 7 -10.96 27.21 8.68
C ASP A 7 -11.33 26.88 10.13
N GLY A 8 -10.39 27.14 11.05
CA GLY A 8 -10.52 26.78 12.46
C GLY A 8 -10.80 25.28 12.65
N ALA A 9 -12.02 24.95 13.08
CA ALA A 9 -12.48 23.58 13.30
C ALA A 9 -13.25 22.98 12.10
N THR A 10 -13.38 23.72 11.00
CA THR A 10 -14.14 23.30 9.81
C THR A 10 -13.19 23.01 8.66
N VAL A 11 -13.55 22.03 7.83
CA VAL A 11 -12.85 21.73 6.57
C VAL A 11 -13.85 21.79 5.42
N THR A 12 -13.50 22.54 4.38
CA THR A 12 -14.27 22.61 3.13
C THR A 12 -13.61 21.74 2.06
N VAL A 13 -14.33 20.73 1.58
CA VAL A 13 -13.89 19.89 0.46
C VAL A 13 -14.42 20.51 -0.84
N GLN A 14 -13.52 20.92 -1.72
CA GLN A 14 -13.87 21.78 -2.86
C GLN A 14 -14.56 21.05 -4.02
N ARG A 15 -14.58 19.71 -4.03
CA ARG A 15 -15.19 18.90 -5.09
C ARG A 15 -15.74 17.57 -4.60
N VAL A 16 -16.61 16.95 -5.39
CA VAL A 16 -17.09 15.59 -5.15
C VAL A 16 -16.03 14.59 -5.59
N HIS A 17 -15.69 13.63 -4.72
CA HIS A 17 -14.75 12.54 -5.02
C HIS A 17 -15.50 11.25 -5.30
N LYS A 18 -14.90 10.37 -6.11
CA LYS A 18 -15.46 9.04 -6.34
C LYS A 18 -15.21 8.15 -5.11
N ALA A 19 -16.11 7.19 -4.90
CA ALA A 19 -15.89 6.13 -3.93
C ALA A 19 -14.55 5.42 -4.23
N GLY A 20 -13.76 5.17 -3.18
CA GLY A 20 -12.45 4.51 -3.29
C GLY A 20 -11.27 5.43 -3.61
N HIS A 21 -11.48 6.73 -3.88
CA HIS A 21 -10.35 7.67 -4.00
C HIS A 21 -9.52 7.69 -2.72
N HIS A 22 -8.20 7.61 -2.90
CA HIS A 22 -7.21 7.63 -1.80
C HIS A 22 -7.38 6.50 -0.77
N VAL A 23 -8.07 5.42 -1.15
CA VAL A 23 -8.16 4.18 -0.36
C VAL A 23 -7.26 3.15 -1.03
N ARG A 24 -6.33 2.58 -0.26
CA ARG A 24 -5.56 1.40 -0.67
C ARG A 24 -6.30 0.16 -0.16
N PRO A 25 -6.97 -0.63 -1.03
CA PRO A 25 -7.70 -1.80 -0.59
C PRO A 25 -6.75 -2.87 -0.05
N ALA A 26 -7.29 -3.77 0.77
CA ALA A 26 -6.54 -4.91 1.26
C ALA A 26 -6.04 -5.77 0.08
N GLY A 27 -4.76 -6.12 0.09
CA GLY A 27 -4.13 -6.88 -0.98
C GLY A 27 -3.83 -6.09 -2.25
N GLU A 28 -3.81 -4.75 -2.21
CA GLU A 28 -3.40 -3.92 -3.36
C GLU A 28 -2.02 -4.30 -3.89
N GLU A 29 -1.05 -4.56 -3.01
CA GLU A 29 0.29 -5.01 -3.42
C GLU A 29 0.47 -6.53 -3.42
N VAL A 30 0.05 -7.21 -2.35
CA VAL A 30 0.18 -8.66 -2.18
C VAL A 30 -1.03 -9.18 -1.44
N ALA A 31 -1.73 -10.15 -2.02
CA ALA A 31 -2.86 -10.80 -1.39
C ALA A 31 -2.41 -11.94 -0.46
N ALA A 32 -3.21 -12.22 0.58
CA ALA A 32 -2.99 -13.40 1.41
C ALA A 32 -3.09 -14.68 0.55
N GLY A 33 -2.06 -15.52 0.63
CA GLY A 33 -1.96 -16.75 -0.17
C GLY A 33 -1.31 -16.58 -1.55
N GLU A 34 -0.91 -15.37 -1.92
CA GLU A 34 -0.15 -15.12 -3.14
C GLU A 34 1.30 -15.64 -3.03
N GLU A 35 1.80 -16.26 -4.10
CA GLU A 35 3.19 -16.72 -4.18
C GLU A 35 4.11 -15.56 -4.56
N VAL A 36 4.94 -15.11 -3.61
CA VAL A 36 5.85 -13.97 -3.80
C VAL A 36 7.29 -14.34 -4.15
N ALA A 37 7.64 -15.63 -4.03
CA ALA A 37 8.94 -16.20 -4.38
C ALA A 37 8.81 -17.70 -4.64
N ARG A 38 9.71 -18.25 -5.45
CA ARG A 38 9.78 -19.68 -5.81
C ARG A 38 11.09 -20.31 -5.37
N ALA A 39 11.08 -21.62 -5.19
CA ALA A 39 12.30 -22.37 -4.94
C ALA A 39 13.27 -22.21 -6.12
N GLY A 40 14.53 -21.85 -5.81
CA GLY A 40 15.56 -21.55 -6.80
C GLY A 40 15.70 -20.06 -7.15
N ASP A 41 14.81 -19.20 -6.66
CA ASP A 41 14.96 -17.76 -6.84
C ASP A 41 16.22 -17.25 -6.14
N THR A 42 16.94 -16.36 -6.82
CA THR A 42 18.06 -15.64 -6.20
C THR A 42 17.51 -14.50 -5.36
N VAL A 43 17.85 -14.48 -4.07
CA VAL A 43 17.46 -13.39 -3.18
C VAL A 43 18.26 -12.14 -3.53
N THR A 44 17.58 -11.18 -4.17
CA THR A 44 18.09 -9.85 -4.50
C THR A 44 17.60 -8.82 -3.48
N PRO A 45 18.18 -7.61 -3.41
CA PRO A 45 17.71 -6.59 -2.47
C PRO A 45 16.20 -6.27 -2.55
N PRO A 46 15.56 -6.18 -3.73
CA PRO A 46 14.11 -6.01 -3.81
C PRO A 46 13.31 -7.16 -3.18
N LEU A 47 13.68 -8.41 -3.48
CA LEU A 47 13.00 -9.59 -2.93
C LEU A 47 13.19 -9.68 -1.41
N LEU A 48 14.41 -9.40 -0.93
CA LEU A 48 14.68 -9.32 0.50
C LEU A 48 13.79 -8.28 1.20
N GLY A 49 13.63 -7.10 0.59
CA GLY A 49 12.75 -6.05 1.09
C GLY A 49 11.30 -6.52 1.19
N LEU A 50 10.78 -7.14 0.13
CA LEU A 50 9.42 -7.69 0.11
C LEU A 50 9.22 -8.74 1.21
N LEU A 51 10.12 -9.72 1.33
CA LEU A 51 10.06 -10.75 2.36
C LEU A 51 10.03 -10.14 3.78
N ALA A 52 10.86 -9.12 4.03
CA ALA A 52 10.86 -8.40 5.30
C ALA A 52 9.53 -7.67 5.56
N THR A 53 8.93 -7.01 4.57
CA THR A 53 7.61 -6.35 4.73
C THR A 53 6.49 -7.33 5.05
N LEU A 54 6.63 -8.58 4.59
CA LEU A 54 5.68 -9.67 4.85
C LEU A 54 5.95 -10.38 6.19
N GLY A 55 6.95 -9.93 6.96
CA GLY A 55 7.29 -10.51 8.27
C GLY A 55 8.07 -11.83 8.19
N VAL A 56 8.71 -12.13 7.06
CA VAL A 56 9.54 -13.33 6.90
C VAL A 56 10.94 -13.07 7.48
N GLU A 57 11.25 -13.74 8.58
CA GLU A 57 12.53 -13.55 9.29
C GLU A 57 13.68 -14.40 8.72
N ARG A 58 13.36 -15.50 8.02
CA ARG A 58 14.34 -16.45 7.46
C ARG A 58 13.75 -17.20 6.26
N VAL A 59 14.59 -17.45 5.24
CA VAL A 59 14.34 -18.31 4.08
C VAL A 59 15.52 -19.22 3.80
#